data_AF-A0A960BD25-F1
#
_entry.id   AF-A0A960BD25-F1
#
_cell.length_a   1.000
_cell.length_b   1.000
_cell.length_c   1.000
_cell.angle_alpha   90.00
_cell.angle_beta   90.00
_cell.angle_gamma   90.00
#
_symmetry.space_group_name_H-M   'P 1'
#
loop_
_entity.id
_entity.type
_entity.pdbx_description
1 polymer ?
#
loop_
_entity_poly.entity_id
_entity_poly.type
_entity_poly.pdbx_seq_one_letter_code
_entity_poly.pdbx_strand_id
1 'polypeptide(L)'
;QLTGDGARSEAAPASAGGTKDEQYRFVGDVGTLLEDYWSDAFDRSGERFEPTSLVIFDAPTDTGGCGVGTPEAGPFYCPPSQKIFIDFGFYRRLEEQLGFGGDFAMAYVLAHEYGHHIQNLLGIDDEVRKAQDGASQAEANALSVKLELQADCFAGVWAKSAYEDQRLEAGDLDEAIDAAQAVGDDAIQGANANQESF
;
A
#
# COMPACT_ATOMS: atom_id res chain seq x y z
N GLN A 1 -10.27 14.13 39.33
CA GLN A 1 -10.90 12.97 38.66
C GLN A 1 -11.74 13.51 37.53
N LEU A 2 -11.26 13.33 36.29
CA LEU A 2 -12.02 13.48 35.06
C LEU A 2 -11.61 12.28 34.21
N THR A 3 -12.49 11.29 34.21
CA THR A 3 -12.43 10.09 33.39
C THR A 3 -12.95 10.44 32.00
N GLY A 4 -12.20 10.05 30.98
CA GLY A 4 -12.59 10.13 29.58
C GLY A 4 -11.86 9.03 28.82
N ASP A 5 -12.33 7.79 29.02
CA ASP A 5 -11.99 6.64 28.20
C ASP A 5 -12.41 6.92 26.75
N GLY A 6 -11.41 7.18 25.90
CA GLY A 6 -11.50 6.97 24.47
C GLY A 6 -10.75 5.69 24.15
N ALA A 7 -11.38 4.54 24.35
CA ALA A 7 -10.85 3.26 23.91
C ALA A 7 -10.72 3.32 22.37
N ARG A 8 -9.49 3.51 21.87
CA ARG A 8 -9.14 3.18 20.49
C ARG A 8 -9.26 1.66 20.37
N SER A 9 -10.00 1.19 19.37
CA SER A 9 -10.25 -0.23 19.17
C SER A 9 -8.96 -0.91 18.67
N GLU A 10 -8.25 -1.59 19.57
CA GLU A 10 -7.03 -2.36 19.34
C GLU A 10 -7.33 -3.79 18.84
N ALA A 11 -8.09 -3.96 17.75
CA ALA A 11 -8.34 -5.28 17.17
C ALA A 11 -7.54 -5.47 15.87
N ALA A 12 -7.00 -6.66 15.65
CA ALA A 12 -6.46 -7.09 14.36
C ALA A 12 -7.57 -7.00 13.27
N PRO A 13 -7.21 -6.71 12.00
CA PRO A 13 -8.19 -6.66 10.93
C PRO A 13 -8.89 -8.01 10.81
N ALA A 14 -10.21 -8.00 10.64
CA ALA A 14 -10.97 -9.25 10.48
C ALA A 14 -10.57 -9.92 9.18
N SER A 15 -10.33 -11.24 9.20
CA SER A 15 -9.96 -12.00 8.00
C SER A 15 -10.91 -11.71 6.85
N ALA A 16 -10.40 -11.50 5.63
CA ALA A 16 -11.26 -11.29 4.49
C ALA A 16 -11.92 -12.62 4.12
N GLY A 17 -13.16 -12.80 4.56
CA GLY A 17 -14.03 -13.78 3.91
C GLY A 17 -14.25 -13.36 2.45
N GLY A 18 -14.53 -14.33 1.58
CA GLY A 18 -14.61 -14.11 0.13
C GLY A 18 -15.79 -13.25 -0.36
N THR A 19 -16.43 -12.45 0.51
CA THR A 19 -17.45 -11.47 0.11
C THR A 19 -16.86 -10.07 -0.04
N LYS A 20 -17.42 -9.30 -0.98
CA LYS A 20 -16.99 -7.92 -1.26
C LYS A 20 -17.01 -7.03 0.00
N ASP A 21 -18.00 -7.20 0.88
CA ASP A 21 -18.14 -6.42 2.11
C ASP A 21 -17.08 -6.74 3.17
N GLU A 22 -16.57 -7.97 3.20
CA GLU A 22 -15.48 -8.38 4.10
C GLU A 22 -14.15 -7.81 3.62
N GLN A 23 -13.90 -7.85 2.31
CA GLN A 23 -12.72 -7.23 1.70
C GLN A 23 -12.69 -5.71 1.88
N TYR A 24 -13.83 -5.02 1.72
CA TYR A 24 -13.91 -3.58 2.03
C TYR A 24 -13.58 -3.28 3.48
N ARG A 25 -14.06 -4.11 4.42
CA ARG A 25 -13.76 -3.97 5.85
C ARG A 25 -12.28 -4.19 6.12
N PHE A 26 -11.70 -5.26 5.59
CA PHE A 26 -10.29 -5.56 5.73
C PHE A 26 -9.40 -4.42 5.25
N VAL A 27 -9.63 -3.93 4.02
CA VAL A 27 -8.88 -2.80 3.44
C VAL A 27 -9.04 -1.54 4.29
N GLY A 28 -10.24 -1.26 4.79
CA GLY A 28 -10.50 -0.11 5.67
C GLY A 28 -9.79 -0.23 7.03
N ASP A 29 -9.79 -1.42 7.63
CA ASP A 29 -9.11 -1.70 8.89
C ASP A 29 -7.60 -1.53 8.71
N VAL A 30 -6.99 -2.16 7.70
CA VAL A 30 -5.55 -2.00 7.38
C VAL A 30 -5.21 -0.54 7.08
N GLY A 31 -6.05 0.16 6.32
CA GLY A 31 -5.89 1.59 6.06
C GLY A 31 -5.81 2.43 7.34
N THR A 32 -6.67 2.13 8.32
CA THR A 32 -6.66 2.78 9.62
C THR A 32 -5.38 2.48 10.39
N LEU A 33 -4.89 1.24 10.36
CA LEU A 33 -3.64 0.83 11.02
C LEU A 33 -2.41 1.53 10.41
N LEU A 34 -2.39 1.69 9.08
CA LEU A 34 -1.35 2.43 8.37
C LEU A 34 -1.37 3.91 8.74
N GLU A 35 -2.55 4.52 8.71
CA GLU A 35 -2.73 5.94 9.07
C GLU A 35 -2.28 6.23 10.51
N ASP A 36 -2.70 5.40 11.48
CA ASP A 36 -2.30 5.54 12.88
C ASP A 36 -0.77 5.50 13.02
N TYR A 37 -0.11 4.51 12.40
CA TYR A 37 1.34 4.35 12.46
C TYR A 37 2.09 5.55 11.85
N TRP A 38 1.69 5.98 10.65
CA TRP A 38 2.37 7.05 9.94
C TRP A 38 2.10 8.42 10.54
N SER A 39 0.89 8.67 11.04
CA SER A 39 0.57 9.87 11.81
C SER A 39 1.50 10.01 13.01
N ASP A 40 1.64 8.95 13.82
CA ASP A 40 2.54 8.92 14.97
C ASP A 40 4.02 9.08 14.56
N ALA A 41 4.43 8.53 13.41
CA ALA A 41 5.79 8.66 12.90
C ALA A 41 6.13 10.08 12.44
N PHE A 42 5.21 10.74 11.75
CA PHE A 42 5.35 12.13 11.29
C PHE A 42 5.31 13.12 12.46
N ASP A 43 4.44 12.88 13.46
CA ASP A 43 4.41 13.67 14.68
C ASP A 43 5.78 13.65 15.41
N ARG A 44 6.45 12.49 15.43
CA ARG A 44 7.80 12.35 16.00
C ARG A 44 8.89 13.00 15.16
N SER A 45 8.75 13.04 13.83
CA SER A 45 9.73 13.67 12.94
C SER A 45 9.57 15.19 12.87
N GLY A 46 8.39 15.71 13.21
CA GLY A 46 8.03 17.13 13.06
C GLY A 46 7.59 17.51 11.64
N GLU A 47 7.40 16.51 10.76
CA GLU A 47 6.87 16.70 9.41
C GLU A 47 5.34 16.74 9.44
N ARG A 48 4.73 17.33 8.40
CA ARG A 48 3.26 17.36 8.28
C ARG A 48 2.75 16.07 7.66
N PHE A 49 1.86 15.40 8.37
CA PHE A 49 1.10 14.27 7.84
C PHE A 49 -0.22 14.74 7.22
N GLU A 50 -0.59 14.12 6.09
CA GLU A 50 -1.93 14.21 5.50
C GLU A 50 -2.34 12.77 5.17
N PRO A 51 -3.55 12.32 5.54
CA PRO A 51 -3.98 10.97 5.26
C PRO A 51 -4.36 10.79 3.78
N THR A 52 -4.11 9.61 3.24
CA THR A 52 -4.57 9.19 1.89
C THR A 52 -5.93 8.50 1.96
N SER A 53 -6.71 8.57 0.88
CA SER A 53 -7.98 7.82 0.76
C SER A 53 -7.79 6.53 -0.02
N LEU A 54 -8.42 5.44 0.43
CA LEU A 54 -8.47 4.16 -0.27
C LEU A 54 -9.70 4.10 -1.19
N VAL A 55 -9.50 3.70 -2.44
CA VAL A 55 -10.55 3.55 -3.46
C VAL A 55 -10.50 2.14 -4.04
N ILE A 56 -11.43 1.28 -3.63
CA ILE A 56 -11.61 -0.03 -4.26
C ILE A 56 -12.58 0.09 -5.43
N PHE A 57 -12.18 -0.42 -6.59
CA PHE A 57 -12.96 -0.32 -7.82
C PHE A 57 -13.04 -1.65 -8.58
N ASP A 58 -14.13 -1.85 -9.33
CA ASP A 58 -14.40 -3.03 -10.17
C ASP A 58 -14.84 -2.65 -11.60
N ALA A 59 -14.73 -1.37 -11.95
CA ALA A 59 -15.03 -0.81 -13.26
C ALA A 59 -14.08 0.37 -13.55
N PRO A 60 -13.92 0.77 -14.83
CA PRO A 60 -13.07 1.91 -15.19
C PRO A 60 -13.32 3.14 -14.32
N THR A 61 -12.28 3.62 -13.64
CA THR A 61 -12.39 4.65 -12.59
C THR A 61 -11.42 5.79 -12.87
N ASP A 62 -11.92 7.03 -12.82
CA ASP A 62 -11.07 8.22 -12.91
C ASP A 62 -10.20 8.33 -11.64
N THR A 63 -8.88 8.37 -11.85
CA THR A 63 -7.91 8.40 -10.76
C THR A 63 -7.58 9.82 -10.28
N GLY A 64 -8.07 10.85 -10.98
CA GLY A 64 -7.83 12.24 -10.61
C GLY A 64 -6.41 12.73 -10.91
N GLY A 65 -5.74 12.17 -11.91
CA GLY A 65 -4.46 12.68 -12.42
C GLY A 65 -3.50 11.64 -12.98
N CYS A 66 -3.75 10.34 -12.74
CA CYS A 66 -2.96 9.23 -13.26
C CYS A 66 -3.66 8.49 -14.42
N GLY A 67 -4.73 9.09 -14.97
CA GLY A 67 -5.56 8.49 -16.03
C GLY A 67 -6.75 7.70 -15.49
N VAL A 68 -7.18 6.69 -16.24
CA VAL A 68 -8.31 5.83 -15.87
C VAL A 68 -7.76 4.48 -15.40
N GLY A 69 -8.01 4.13 -14.15
CA GLY A 69 -7.68 2.83 -13.60
C GLY A 69 -8.60 1.75 -14.17
N THR A 70 -8.03 0.60 -14.54
CA THR A 70 -8.79 -0.55 -15.05
C THR A 70 -8.61 -1.77 -14.12
N PRO A 71 -9.63 -2.64 -13.97
CA PRO A 71 -9.62 -3.82 -13.08
C PRO A 71 -8.61 -4.95 -13.42
N GLU A 72 -7.47 -4.59 -14.01
CA GLU A 72 -6.40 -5.47 -14.44
C GLU A 72 -5.00 -4.88 -14.18
N ALA A 73 -4.92 -3.62 -13.74
CA ALA A 73 -3.65 -2.91 -13.52
C ALA A 73 -2.95 -3.30 -12.20
N GLY A 74 -3.69 -3.86 -11.24
CA GLY A 74 -3.23 -4.03 -9.85
C GLY A 74 -3.47 -2.77 -9.02
N PRO A 75 -3.15 -2.82 -7.71
CA PRO A 75 -3.19 -1.64 -6.85
C PRO A 75 -2.13 -0.62 -7.26
N PHE A 76 -2.37 0.65 -6.96
CA PHE A 76 -1.42 1.74 -7.21
C PHE A 76 -1.75 2.97 -6.37
N TYR A 77 -0.75 3.79 -6.08
CA TYR A 77 -0.91 5.13 -5.53
C TYR A 77 -0.89 6.19 -6.64
N CYS A 78 -1.80 7.17 -6.58
CA CYS A 78 -1.83 8.30 -7.52
C CYS A 78 -1.41 9.61 -6.83
N PRO A 79 -0.19 10.13 -7.09
CA PRO A 79 0.31 11.35 -6.42
C PRO A 79 -0.57 12.60 -6.62
N PRO A 80 -1.10 12.92 -7.81
CA PRO A 80 -1.95 14.10 -8.00
C PRO A 80 -3.24 14.09 -7.18
N SER A 81 -3.88 12.93 -7.00
CA SER A 81 -5.12 12.82 -6.24
C SER A 81 -4.89 12.42 -4.78
N GLN A 82 -3.69 11.97 -4.44
CA GLN A 82 -3.29 11.44 -3.13
C GLN A 82 -4.23 10.33 -2.66
N LYS A 83 -4.43 9.34 -3.53
CA LYS A 83 -5.30 8.20 -3.28
C LYS A 83 -4.61 6.90 -3.66
N ILE A 84 -4.92 5.86 -2.91
CA ILE A 84 -4.55 4.49 -3.24
C ILE A 84 -5.77 3.84 -3.91
N PHE A 85 -5.55 3.25 -5.07
CA PHE A 85 -6.55 2.55 -5.85
C PHE A 85 -6.30 1.06 -5.77
N ILE A 86 -7.36 0.28 -5.56
CA ILE A 86 -7.29 -1.17 -5.40
C ILE A 86 -8.29 -1.80 -6.35
N ASP A 87 -7.78 -2.56 -7.31
CA ASP A 87 -8.60 -3.38 -8.19
C ASP A 87 -9.21 -4.54 -7.38
N PHE A 88 -10.55 -4.58 -7.31
CA PHE A 88 -11.29 -5.67 -6.65
C PHE A 88 -11.01 -7.04 -7.30
N GLY A 89 -10.79 -7.07 -8.61
CA GLY A 89 -10.39 -8.27 -9.34
C GLY A 89 -9.03 -8.79 -8.90
N PHE A 90 -8.05 -7.90 -8.68
CA PHE A 90 -6.74 -8.23 -8.16
C PHE A 90 -6.84 -8.87 -6.77
N TYR A 91 -7.57 -8.23 -5.85
CA TYR A 91 -7.70 -8.75 -4.48
C TYR A 91 -8.29 -10.16 -4.49
N ARG A 92 -9.37 -10.38 -5.25
CA ARG A 92 -9.93 -11.74 -5.41
C ARG A 92 -8.94 -12.75 -5.97
N ARG A 93 -8.12 -12.37 -6.97
CA ARG A 93 -7.08 -13.27 -7.52
C ARG A 93 -6.02 -13.60 -6.46
N LEU A 94 -5.63 -12.62 -5.65
CA LEU A 94 -4.65 -12.79 -4.58
C LEU A 94 -5.16 -13.77 -3.51
N GLU A 95 -6.41 -13.59 -3.05
CA GLU A 95 -7.07 -14.52 -2.13
C GLU A 95 -7.21 -15.92 -2.74
N GLU A 96 -7.66 -16.03 -4.00
CA GLU A 96 -7.84 -17.32 -4.67
C GLU A 96 -6.51 -18.09 -4.83
N GLN A 97 -5.38 -17.39 -4.97
CA GLN A 97 -4.06 -17.99 -5.10
C GLN A 97 -3.42 -18.36 -3.75
N LEU A 98 -3.57 -17.49 -2.75
CA LEU A 98 -2.85 -17.61 -1.46
C LEU A 98 -3.72 -18.19 -0.33
N GLY A 99 -5.03 -18.31 -0.52
CA GLY A 99 -5.95 -18.82 0.50
C GLY A 99 -5.92 -17.99 1.78
N PHE A 100 -5.72 -18.64 2.93
CA PHE A 100 -5.70 -17.98 4.24
C PHE A 100 -4.53 -16.99 4.43
N GLY A 101 -3.47 -17.06 3.61
CA GLY A 101 -2.39 -16.07 3.60
C GLY A 101 -2.64 -14.84 2.72
N GLY A 102 -3.80 -14.78 2.05
CA GLY A 102 -4.18 -13.66 1.19
C GLY A 102 -4.43 -12.35 1.95
N ASP A 103 -4.82 -12.44 3.22
CA ASP A 103 -5.09 -11.27 4.06
C ASP A 103 -3.80 -10.49 4.33
N PHE A 104 -2.78 -11.14 4.85
CA PHE A 104 -1.50 -10.48 5.09
C PHE A 104 -0.86 -9.99 3.78
N ALA A 105 -0.94 -10.79 2.72
CA ALA A 105 -0.46 -10.38 1.40
C ALA A 105 -1.11 -9.06 0.94
N MET A 106 -2.43 -8.93 1.09
CA MET A 106 -3.14 -7.71 0.77
C MET A 106 -2.76 -6.57 1.72
N ALA A 107 -2.54 -6.84 3.00
CA ALA A 107 -2.06 -5.83 3.95
C ALA A 107 -0.67 -5.28 3.56
N TYR A 108 0.24 -6.14 3.13
CA TYR A 108 1.56 -5.72 2.66
C TYR A 108 1.47 -4.89 1.38
N VAL A 109 0.64 -5.30 0.41
CA VAL A 109 0.39 -4.51 -0.80
C VAL A 109 -0.16 -3.13 -0.44
N LEU A 110 -1.13 -3.05 0.47
CA LEU A 110 -1.63 -1.75 0.96
C LEU A 110 -0.53 -0.91 1.62
N ALA A 111 0.34 -1.54 2.40
CA ALA A 111 1.45 -0.86 3.05
C ALA A 111 2.50 -0.35 2.05
N HIS A 112 2.72 -1.08 0.95
CA HIS A 112 3.56 -0.66 -0.18
C HIS A 112 2.97 0.58 -0.86
N GLU A 113 1.69 0.55 -1.22
CA GLU A 113 1.01 1.73 -1.81
C GLU A 113 0.99 2.93 -0.86
N TYR A 114 0.86 2.68 0.44
CA TYR A 114 1.01 3.71 1.45
C TYR A 114 2.45 4.25 1.51
N GLY A 115 3.44 3.39 1.27
CA GLY A 115 4.84 3.77 1.11
C GLY A 115 5.03 4.84 0.04
N HIS A 116 4.42 4.68 -1.14
CA HIS A 116 4.42 5.72 -2.17
C HIS A 116 3.74 7.02 -1.73
N HIS A 117 2.66 6.92 -0.96
CA HIS A 117 2.06 8.10 -0.35
C HIS A 117 3.03 8.83 0.59
N ILE A 118 3.76 8.10 1.44
CA ILE A 118 4.79 8.68 2.31
C ILE A 118 5.92 9.32 1.49
N GLN A 119 6.38 8.68 0.42
CA GLN A 119 7.37 9.26 -0.49
C GLN A 119 6.89 10.58 -1.08
N ASN A 120 5.63 10.65 -1.49
CA ASN A 120 5.03 11.86 -2.01
C ASN A 120 4.94 12.97 -0.95
N LEU A 121 4.53 12.65 0.29
CA LEU A 121 4.51 13.62 1.40
C LEU A 121 5.90 14.18 1.72
N LEU A 122 6.92 13.32 1.64
CA LEU A 122 8.32 13.69 1.88
C LEU A 122 8.99 14.37 0.67
N GLY A 123 8.30 14.48 -0.47
CA GLY A 123 8.83 15.09 -1.71
C GLY A 123 9.83 14.22 -2.47
N ILE A 124 9.99 12.95 -2.10
CA ILE A 124 10.96 12.03 -2.70
C ILE A 124 10.59 11.69 -4.14
N ASP A 125 9.31 11.48 -4.41
CA ASP A 125 8.78 11.24 -5.76
C ASP A 125 9.16 12.40 -6.71
N ASP A 126 8.99 13.65 -6.25
CA ASP A 126 9.43 14.85 -6.97
C ASP A 126 10.94 14.90 -7.23
N GLU A 127 11.76 14.50 -6.25
CA GLU A 127 13.20 14.44 -6.39
C GLU A 127 13.64 13.38 -7.40
N VAL A 128 13.02 12.20 -7.37
CA VAL A 128 13.29 11.11 -8.31
C VAL A 128 12.92 11.53 -9.73
N ARG A 129 11.71 12.09 -9.96
CA ARG A 129 11.31 12.59 -11.29
C ARG A 129 12.29 13.62 -11.85
N LYS A 130 12.69 14.60 -11.02
CA LYS A 130 13.69 15.61 -11.44
C LYS A 130 15.04 14.99 -11.76
N ALA A 131 15.44 13.92 -11.09
CA ALA A 131 16.69 13.22 -11.35
C ALA A 131 16.63 12.36 -12.62
N GLN A 132 15.44 11.92 -13.03
CA GLN A 132 15.21 11.18 -14.28
C GLN A 132 15.22 12.12 -15.50
N ASP A 133 14.89 13.40 -15.32
CA ASP A 133 14.93 14.40 -16.39
C ASP A 133 16.33 14.54 -17.01
N GLY A 134 16.48 14.04 -18.24
CA GLY A 134 17.75 14.07 -18.99
C GLY A 134 18.71 12.93 -18.64
N ALA A 135 18.32 11.98 -17.79
CA ALA A 135 19.05 10.75 -17.54
C ALA A 135 18.95 9.79 -18.74
N SER A 136 19.91 8.88 -18.86
CA SER A 136 19.76 7.74 -19.78
C SER A 136 18.66 6.80 -19.29
N GLN A 137 18.09 5.98 -20.19
CA GLN A 137 17.08 4.98 -19.80
C GLN A 137 17.56 4.08 -18.65
N ALA A 138 18.82 3.67 -18.67
CA ALA A 138 19.38 2.80 -17.64
C ALA A 138 19.44 3.49 -16.27
N GLU A 139 19.79 4.78 -16.24
CA GLU A 139 19.81 5.59 -15.02
C GLU A 139 18.39 5.85 -14.51
N ALA A 140 17.46 6.19 -15.41
CA ALA A 140 16.06 6.41 -15.05
C ALA A 140 15.43 5.15 -14.46
N ASN A 141 15.68 3.98 -15.05
CA ASN A 141 15.23 2.70 -14.51
C ASN A 141 15.84 2.40 -13.14
N ALA A 142 17.14 2.68 -12.95
CA ALA A 142 17.79 2.47 -11.67
C ALA A 142 17.25 3.40 -10.57
N LEU A 143 16.75 4.59 -10.94
CA LEU A 143 16.05 5.49 -10.02
C LEU A 143 14.66 4.96 -9.67
N SER A 144 13.89 4.47 -10.65
CA SER A 144 12.59 3.83 -10.40
C SER A 144 12.72 2.64 -9.45
N VAL A 145 13.68 1.73 -9.69
CA VAL A 145 13.91 0.58 -8.81
C VAL A 145 14.22 1.01 -7.37
N LYS A 146 14.95 2.12 -7.18
CA LYS A 146 15.22 2.65 -5.84
C LYS A 146 13.98 3.22 -5.16
N LEU A 147 13.08 3.82 -5.94
CA LEU A 147 11.80 4.34 -5.44
C LEU A 147 10.94 3.16 -4.95
N GLU A 148 10.79 2.11 -5.74
CA GLU A 148 10.08 0.88 -5.35
C GLU A 148 10.65 0.24 -4.08
N LEU A 149 11.96 0.01 -4.06
CA LEU A 149 12.63 -0.60 -2.91
C LEU A 149 12.48 0.24 -1.62
N GLN A 150 12.30 1.55 -1.75
CA GLN A 150 12.04 2.41 -0.58
C GLN A 150 10.58 2.31 -0.14
N ALA A 151 9.61 2.18 -1.07
CA ALA A 151 8.23 1.91 -0.71
C ALA A 151 8.10 0.57 0.02
N ASP A 152 8.80 -0.48 -0.45
CA ASP A 152 8.92 -1.76 0.26
C ASP A 152 9.58 -1.63 1.63
N CYS A 153 10.63 -0.80 1.75
CA CYS A 153 11.26 -0.52 3.03
C CYS A 153 10.26 0.10 4.03
N PHE A 154 9.44 1.06 3.57
CA PHE A 154 8.36 1.65 4.38
C PHE A 154 7.28 0.64 4.75
N ALA A 155 6.86 -0.22 3.81
CA ALA A 155 5.93 -1.30 4.07
C ALA A 155 6.45 -2.28 5.14
N GLY A 156 7.71 -2.70 5.03
CA GLY A 156 8.35 -3.60 6.00
C GLY A 156 8.51 -2.99 7.39
N VAL A 157 8.79 -1.68 7.48
CA VAL A 157 8.85 -0.96 8.76
C VAL A 157 7.48 -0.94 9.44
N TRP A 158 6.41 -0.67 8.71
CA TRP A 158 5.05 -0.75 9.24
C TRP A 158 4.67 -2.19 9.64
N ALA A 159 4.94 -3.17 8.76
CA ALA A 159 4.63 -4.58 9.02
C ALA A 159 5.29 -5.09 10.29
N LYS A 160 6.56 -4.71 10.52
CA LYS A 160 7.26 -4.99 11.78
C LYS A 160 6.54 -4.40 13.00
N SER A 161 6.06 -3.16 12.91
CA SER A 161 5.31 -2.53 14.01
C SER A 161 3.99 -3.25 14.27
N ALA A 162 3.23 -3.55 13.22
CA ALA A 162 1.97 -4.29 13.32
C ALA A 162 2.17 -5.68 13.95
N TYR A 163 3.30 -6.33 13.67
CA TYR A 163 3.69 -7.59 14.30
C TYR A 163 3.99 -7.43 15.80
N GLU A 164 4.79 -6.41 16.17
CA GLU A 164 5.16 -6.15 17.56
C GLU A 164 3.96 -5.75 18.43
N ASP A 165 2.98 -5.06 17.85
CA ASP A 165 1.74 -4.66 18.50
C ASP A 165 0.72 -5.81 18.63
N GLN A 166 1.11 -7.05 18.28
CA GLN A 166 0.24 -8.24 18.24
C GLN A 166 -0.99 -8.05 17.35
N ARG A 167 -0.89 -7.16 16.36
CA ARG A 167 -1.92 -6.94 15.34
C ARG A 167 -1.79 -7.93 14.19
N LEU A 168 -0.73 -8.75 14.19
CA LEU A 168 -0.43 -9.85 13.28
C LEU A 168 -0.02 -11.11 14.05
N GLU A 169 -0.32 -12.28 13.50
CA GLU A 169 0.11 -13.58 14.03
C GLU A 169 1.51 -13.99 13.50
N ALA A 170 2.14 -14.99 14.13
CA ALA A 170 3.50 -15.45 13.76
C ALA A 170 3.60 -16.09 12.37
N GLY A 171 2.51 -16.64 11.84
CA GLY A 171 2.47 -17.18 10.47
C GLY A 171 2.46 -16.09 9.41
N ASP A 172 1.91 -14.92 9.74
CA ASP A 172 1.71 -13.80 8.81
C ASP A 172 3.04 -13.21 8.30
N LEU A 173 4.15 -13.37 9.04
CA LEU A 173 5.46 -12.83 8.66
C LEU A 173 6.17 -13.67 7.58
N ASP A 174 6.05 -15.00 7.61
CA ASP A 174 6.59 -15.83 6.54
C ASP A 174 5.72 -15.66 5.27
N GLU A 175 4.40 -15.54 5.44
CA GLU A 175 3.47 -15.15 4.38
C GLU A 175 3.77 -13.75 3.83
N ALA A 176 4.26 -12.82 4.66
CA ALA A 176 4.72 -11.49 4.26
C ALA A 176 5.83 -11.53 3.23
N ILE A 177 6.82 -12.38 3.47
CA ILE A 177 8.00 -12.48 2.63
C ILE A 177 7.61 -13.13 1.29
N ASP A 178 6.76 -14.16 1.33
CA ASP A 178 6.26 -14.83 0.12
C ASP A 178 5.35 -13.92 -0.71
N ALA A 179 4.49 -13.12 -0.07
CA ALA A 179 3.63 -12.14 -0.74
C ALA A 179 4.42 -10.96 -1.32
N ALA A 180 5.37 -10.40 -0.56
CA ALA A 180 6.24 -9.33 -1.05
C ALA A 180 7.07 -9.79 -2.26
N GLN A 181 7.54 -11.05 -2.26
CA GLN A 181 8.17 -11.65 -3.43
C GLN A 181 7.20 -11.82 -4.60
N ALA A 182 5.97 -12.30 -4.35
CA ALA A 182 4.98 -12.50 -5.41
C ALA A 182 4.49 -11.18 -6.04
N VAL A 183 4.43 -10.11 -5.26
CA VAL A 183 4.02 -8.77 -5.72
C VAL A 183 5.19 -8.04 -6.38
N GLY A 184 6.40 -8.14 -5.80
CA GLY A 184 7.61 -7.44 -6.26
C GLY A 184 8.32 -8.04 -7.49
N ASP A 185 8.21 -9.35 -7.76
CA ASP A 185 8.91 -10.04 -8.87
C ASP A 185 8.07 -10.18 -10.16
N ASP A 186 7.31 -9.16 -10.61
CA ASP A 186 6.60 -9.21 -11.92
C ASP A 186 5.44 -10.25 -12.04
N ALA A 187 4.95 -10.89 -10.96
CA ALA A 187 4.07 -12.06 -11.13
C ALA A 187 2.57 -11.78 -11.36
N ILE A 188 2.08 -10.53 -11.17
CA ILE A 188 0.67 -10.17 -11.47
C ILE A 188 0.53 -9.04 -12.51
N GLN A 189 1.60 -8.34 -12.86
CA GLN A 189 1.57 -7.37 -13.96
C GLN A 189 2.24 -7.95 -15.21
N GLY A 190 1.41 -8.49 -16.11
CA GLY A 190 1.88 -8.89 -17.42
C GLY A 190 2.31 -7.69 -18.26
N ALA A 191 3.59 -7.30 -18.19
CA ALA A 191 4.38 -6.55 -19.18
C ALA A 191 3.74 -5.38 -19.96
N ASN A 192 2.62 -4.81 -19.51
CA ASN A 192 1.84 -3.80 -20.25
C ASN A 192 1.11 -2.80 -19.32
N ALA A 193 1.68 -2.47 -18.17
CA ALA A 193 1.20 -1.36 -17.35
C ALA A 193 2.36 -0.59 -16.74
N ASN A 194 3.14 0.09 -17.59
CA ASN A 194 3.87 1.29 -17.17
C ASN A 194 2.85 2.40 -16.81
N GLN A 195 2.06 2.20 -15.77
CA GLN A 195 1.26 3.25 -15.12
C GLN A 195 1.99 3.83 -13.90
N GLU A 196 2.98 3.10 -13.38
CA GLU A 196 3.95 3.52 -12.35
C GLU A 196 5.16 4.28 -12.96
N SER A 197 5.34 4.23 -14.29
CA SER A 197 6.34 5.05 -14.99
C SER A 197 5.71 6.36 -15.42
N PHE A 198 5.82 7.37 -14.56
CA PHE A 198 5.50 8.75 -14.92
C PHE A 198 6.58 9.37 -15.83
#